data_AF-A0A024TVG7-F1
#
_entry.id   AF-A0A024TVG7-F1
#
_cell.length_a   1.000
_cell.length_b   1.000
_cell.length_c   1.000
_cell.angle_alpha   90.00
_cell.angle_beta   90.00
_cell.angle_gamma   90.00
#
_symmetry.space_group_name_H-M   'P 1'
#
loop_
_entity.id
_entity.type
_entity.pdbx_description
1 polymer ?
#
loop_
_entity_poly.entity_id
_entity_poly.type
_entity_poly.pdbx_seq_one_letter_code
_entity_poly.pdbx_strand_id
1 'polypeptide(L)'
;MSRVSRYERTAGVDSLEKLSQKLTADLRNHIRFLGDYPVLSTEWKEMAHNMKRFGEISEMERQLPKHENATLWECEELALRYILEDGKLNLCLRLLVEYKDYEHGISQRELDPDTKALVSQFERGLGVMLKNAWLHVEALQTTDLPLLLEYIAGVLTFCEEEPVFVEKKDLVDSQETIVVYYLHGLLKQLEHISEDRVMPLVLEKQLFALLTSHIQRHWKLFSVRIPLRQPPDASVPTR
;
A
#
# COMPACT_ATOMS: atom_id res chain seq x y z
N MET A 1 -41.13 9.16 29.19
CA MET A 1 -40.43 8.69 27.97
C MET A 1 -38.92 8.91 28.10
N SER A 2 -38.17 8.14 28.91
CA SER A 2 -36.74 8.45 29.13
C SER A 2 -35.81 7.29 29.53
N ARG A 3 -36.29 6.04 29.64
CA ARG A 3 -35.42 4.88 29.97
C ARG A 3 -35.20 3.92 28.80
N VAL A 4 -36.22 3.71 27.96
CA VAL A 4 -36.15 2.78 26.81
C VAL A 4 -35.23 3.31 25.70
N SER A 5 -35.36 4.59 25.35
CA SER A 5 -34.51 5.25 24.34
C SER A 5 -33.03 5.36 24.76
N ARG A 6 -32.74 5.30 26.07
CA ARG A 6 -31.36 5.26 26.58
C ARG A 6 -30.75 3.87 26.38
N TYR A 7 -31.49 2.80 26.70
CA TYR A 7 -31.05 1.41 26.51
C TYR A 7 -30.89 1.01 25.04
N GLU A 8 -31.74 1.50 24.14
CA GLU A 8 -31.61 1.23 22.70
C GLU A 8 -30.36 1.90 22.11
N ARG A 9 -30.00 3.11 22.57
CA ARG A 9 -28.74 3.75 22.20
C ARG A 9 -27.52 3.00 22.75
N THR A 10 -27.54 2.56 24.01
CA THR A 10 -26.41 1.79 24.57
C THR A 10 -26.25 0.43 23.91
N ALA A 11 -27.35 -0.28 23.62
CA ALA A 11 -27.31 -1.58 22.95
C ALA A 11 -26.84 -1.47 21.48
N GLY A 12 -27.19 -0.38 20.79
CA GLY A 12 -26.67 -0.08 19.44
C GLY A 12 -25.18 0.26 19.45
N VAL A 13 -24.73 1.02 20.44
CA VAL A 13 -23.31 1.37 20.62
C VAL A 13 -22.48 0.14 21.01
N ASP A 14 -22.95 -0.68 21.95
CA ASP A 14 -22.29 -1.92 22.36
C ASP A 14 -22.21 -2.95 21.21
N SER A 15 -23.19 -2.97 20.31
CA SER A 15 -23.17 -3.87 19.15
C SER A 15 -22.23 -3.39 18.04
N LEU A 16 -22.14 -2.07 17.82
CA LEU A 16 -21.15 -1.45 16.93
C LEU A 16 -19.72 -1.61 17.46
N GLU A 17 -19.50 -1.44 18.76
CA GLU A 17 -18.20 -1.61 19.39
C GLU A 17 -17.74 -3.07 19.32
N LYS A 18 -18.64 -4.04 19.57
CA LYS A 18 -18.35 -5.47 19.37
C LYS A 18 -18.06 -5.82 17.92
N LEU A 19 -18.77 -5.22 16.97
CA LEU A 19 -18.51 -5.43 15.55
C LEU A 19 -17.14 -4.87 15.15
N SER A 20 -16.80 -3.67 15.62
CA SER A 20 -15.49 -3.05 15.43
C SER A 20 -14.35 -3.89 16.03
N GLN A 21 -14.52 -4.38 17.26
CA GLN A 21 -13.57 -5.28 17.91
C GLN A 21 -13.39 -6.59 17.14
N LYS A 22 -14.47 -7.17 16.61
CA LYS A 22 -14.40 -8.39 15.81
C LYS A 22 -13.68 -8.16 14.48
N LEU A 23 -13.97 -7.07 13.78
CA LEU A 23 -13.27 -6.68 12.54
C LEU A 23 -11.77 -6.48 12.79
N THR A 24 -11.42 -5.91 13.95
CA THR A 24 -10.03 -5.68 14.38
C THR A 24 -9.32 -6.99 14.75
N ALA A 25 -10.00 -7.91 15.44
CA ALA A 25 -9.45 -9.23 15.78
C ALA A 25 -9.20 -10.08 14.52
N ASP A 26 -10.15 -10.05 13.57
CA ASP A 26 -10.01 -10.73 12.28
C ASP A 26 -8.80 -10.17 11.51
N LEU A 27 -8.62 -8.85 11.51
CA LEU A 27 -7.47 -8.18 10.89
C LEU A 27 -6.13 -8.68 11.45
N ARG A 28 -6.00 -8.74 12.78
CA ARG A 28 -4.76 -9.20 13.43
C ARG A 28 -4.49 -10.67 13.16
N ASN A 29 -5.52 -11.52 13.14
CA ASN A 29 -5.37 -12.94 12.80
C ASN A 29 -4.89 -13.13 11.36
N HIS A 30 -5.45 -12.37 10.41
CA HIS A 30 -4.98 -12.39 9.03
C HIS A 30 -3.52 -11.91 8.91
N ILE A 31 -3.10 -10.90 9.69
CA ILE A 31 -1.70 -10.45 9.71
C ILE A 31 -0.82 -11.58 10.22
N ARG A 32 -1.20 -12.25 11.31
CA ARG A 32 -0.47 -13.41 11.84
C ARG A 32 -0.37 -14.57 10.86
N PHE A 33 -1.35 -14.73 9.98
CA PHE A 33 -1.33 -15.73 8.91
C PHE A 33 -0.36 -15.39 7.76
N LEU A 34 0.04 -14.12 7.57
CA LEU A 34 1.04 -13.77 6.55
C LEU A 34 2.32 -14.61 6.71
N GLY A 35 2.72 -15.28 5.65
CA GLY A 35 3.82 -16.23 5.64
C GLY A 35 4.47 -16.32 4.27
N ASP A 36 5.65 -16.93 4.26
CA ASP A 36 6.47 -17.17 3.07
C ASP A 36 5.96 -18.43 2.36
N TYR A 37 4.93 -18.23 1.52
CA TYR A 37 4.24 -19.30 0.81
C TYR A 37 4.56 -19.22 -0.69
N PRO A 38 4.81 -20.36 -1.38
CA PRO A 38 5.04 -20.35 -2.82
C PRO A 38 3.88 -19.70 -3.57
N VAL A 39 4.17 -18.84 -4.55
CA VAL A 39 3.15 -18.12 -5.33
C VAL A 39 2.15 -19.10 -5.95
N LEU A 40 0.86 -18.85 -5.73
CA LEU A 40 -0.28 -19.71 -6.10
C LEU A 40 -0.40 -21.06 -5.36
N SER A 41 0.36 -21.32 -4.29
CA SER A 41 0.04 -22.42 -3.36
C SER A 41 -1.34 -22.19 -2.71
N THR A 42 -1.91 -23.23 -2.11
CA THR A 42 -3.20 -23.14 -1.42
C THR A 42 -3.17 -22.05 -0.33
N GLU A 43 -2.11 -22.04 0.47
CA GLU A 43 -1.88 -21.08 1.56
C GLU A 43 -1.66 -19.67 1.02
N TRP A 44 -0.90 -19.54 -0.08
CA TRP A 44 -0.71 -18.26 -0.75
C TRP A 44 -2.03 -17.69 -1.26
N LYS A 45 -2.88 -18.53 -1.85
CA LYS A 45 -4.21 -18.11 -2.35
C LYS A 45 -5.10 -17.64 -1.20
N GLU A 46 -5.11 -18.36 -0.08
CA GLU A 46 -5.83 -17.94 1.13
C GLU A 46 -5.31 -16.59 1.66
N MET A 47 -3.99 -16.40 1.69
CA MET A 47 -3.36 -15.13 2.04
C MET A 47 -3.76 -14.01 1.07
N ALA A 48 -3.74 -14.28 -0.23
CA ALA A 48 -4.10 -13.34 -1.29
C ALA A 48 -5.55 -12.85 -1.20
N HIS A 49 -6.50 -13.75 -0.87
CA HIS A 49 -7.89 -13.37 -0.63
C HIS A 49 -8.04 -12.34 0.50
N ASN A 50 -7.23 -12.46 1.55
CA ASN A 50 -7.24 -11.52 2.67
C ASN A 50 -6.58 -10.18 2.32
N MET A 51 -5.63 -10.18 1.37
CA MET A 51 -4.78 -9.03 1.04
C MET A 51 -5.56 -7.84 0.46
N LYS A 52 -6.57 -8.08 -0.37
CA LYS A 52 -7.44 -7.01 -0.89
C LYS A 52 -8.03 -6.17 0.24
N ARG A 53 -8.58 -6.85 1.25
CA ARG A 53 -9.24 -6.23 2.39
C ARG A 53 -8.25 -5.41 3.22
N PHE A 54 -7.00 -5.87 3.35
CA PHE A 54 -5.94 -5.09 4.00
C PHE A 54 -5.65 -3.78 3.29
N GLY A 55 -5.48 -3.82 1.97
CA GLY A 55 -5.26 -2.62 1.18
C GLY A 55 -6.40 -1.62 1.35
N GLU A 56 -7.65 -2.08 1.24
CA GLU A 56 -8.84 -1.25 1.43
C GLU A 56 -8.93 -0.63 2.82
N ILE A 57 -8.68 -1.42 3.88
CA ILE A 57 -8.67 -0.90 5.26
C ILE A 57 -7.57 0.13 5.43
N SER A 58 -6.34 -0.15 4.97
CA SER A 58 -5.22 0.79 5.10
C SER A 58 -5.47 2.10 4.37
N GLU A 59 -6.11 2.07 3.19
CA GLU A 59 -6.43 3.25 2.41
C GLU A 59 -7.55 4.07 3.05
N MET A 60 -8.54 3.40 3.66
CA MET A 60 -9.59 4.05 4.45
C MET A 60 -9.01 4.73 5.70
N GLU A 61 -8.18 4.00 6.47
CA GLU A 61 -7.52 4.52 7.67
C GLU A 61 -6.64 5.74 7.34
N ARG A 62 -5.95 5.73 6.19
CA ARG A 62 -5.12 6.85 5.72
C ARG A 62 -5.91 8.14 5.54
N GLN A 63 -7.19 8.05 5.16
CA GLN A 63 -8.06 9.20 4.89
C GLN A 63 -8.69 9.79 6.16
N LEU A 64 -8.54 9.12 7.31
CA LEU A 64 -9.02 9.63 8.58
C LEU A 64 -8.24 10.92 8.96
N PRO A 65 -8.89 11.89 9.63
CA PRO A 65 -8.23 13.10 10.10
C PRO A 65 -7.05 12.77 11.02
N LYS A 66 -5.88 13.38 10.75
CA LYS A 66 -4.66 13.21 11.53
C LYS A 66 -4.23 14.55 12.10
N HIS A 67 -3.65 14.54 13.30
CA HIS A 67 -2.92 15.70 13.79
C HIS A 67 -1.66 15.92 12.96
N GLU A 68 -1.26 17.16 12.76
CA GLU A 68 0.02 17.47 12.09
C GLU A 68 1.17 16.82 12.85
N ASN A 69 2.05 16.12 12.12
CA ASN A 69 3.20 15.37 12.65
C ASN A 69 2.86 14.21 13.61
N ALA A 70 1.62 13.71 13.59
CA ALA A 70 1.27 12.51 14.34
C ALA A 70 2.10 11.31 13.87
N THR A 71 2.65 10.58 14.84
CA THR A 71 3.34 9.31 14.64
C THR A 71 2.36 8.21 14.22
N LEU A 72 2.87 7.11 13.68
CA LEU A 72 2.04 5.94 13.35
C LEU A 72 1.27 5.42 14.58
N TRP A 73 1.86 5.54 15.76
CA TRP A 73 1.30 5.08 17.03
C TRP A 73 0.17 5.97 17.55
N GLU A 74 0.10 7.21 17.07
CA GLU A 74 -0.94 8.19 17.41
C GLU A 74 -2.07 8.22 16.38
N CYS A 75 -1.84 7.76 15.15
CA CYS A 75 -2.83 7.74 14.06
C CYS A 75 -3.71 6.48 14.09
N GLU A 76 -5.01 6.56 13.77
CA GLU A 76 -5.94 5.41 13.70
C GLU A 76 -5.68 4.45 12.51
N GLU A 77 -4.42 4.03 12.30
CA GLU A 77 -3.96 3.13 11.23
C GLU A 77 -3.63 1.75 11.81
N LEU A 78 -4.65 1.05 12.32
CA LEU A 78 -4.50 -0.23 13.01
C LEU A 78 -3.88 -1.30 12.11
N ALA A 79 -4.24 -1.34 10.82
CA ALA A 79 -3.67 -2.31 9.88
C ALA A 79 -2.14 -2.18 9.81
N LEU A 80 -1.65 -0.94 9.68
CA LEU A 80 -0.22 -0.66 9.59
C LEU A 80 0.48 -0.93 10.92
N ARG A 81 -0.11 -0.50 12.05
CA ARG A 81 0.46 -0.76 13.38
C ARG A 81 0.65 -2.25 13.63
N TYR A 82 -0.35 -3.08 13.35
CA TYR A 82 -0.23 -4.52 13.56
C TYR A 82 0.84 -5.19 12.70
N ILE A 83 1.08 -4.70 11.49
CA ILE A 83 2.17 -5.21 10.64
C ILE A 83 3.53 -4.87 11.25
N LEU A 84 3.70 -3.67 11.78
CA LEU A 84 4.94 -3.25 12.43
C LEU A 84 5.13 -3.98 13.78
N GLU A 85 4.08 -4.08 14.60
CA GLU A 85 4.09 -4.79 15.89
C GLU A 85 4.48 -6.26 15.73
N ASP A 86 3.90 -6.96 14.74
CA ASP A 86 4.18 -8.37 14.49
C ASP A 86 5.45 -8.57 13.62
N GLY A 87 6.18 -7.51 13.29
CA GLY A 87 7.47 -7.56 12.58
C GLY A 87 7.37 -8.01 11.11
N LYS A 88 6.23 -7.80 10.47
CA LYS A 88 5.91 -8.37 9.14
C LYS A 88 6.16 -7.44 7.97
N LEU A 89 6.60 -6.21 8.20
CA LEU A 89 6.80 -5.22 7.11
C LEU A 89 7.79 -5.73 6.04
N ASN A 90 8.95 -6.25 6.44
CA ASN A 90 9.93 -6.78 5.48
C ASN A 90 9.50 -8.12 4.86
N LEU A 91 8.65 -8.91 5.54
CA LEU A 91 8.01 -10.07 4.92
C LEU A 91 7.09 -9.62 3.78
N CYS A 92 6.26 -8.60 4.01
CA CYS A 92 5.39 -8.04 2.99
C CYS A 92 6.17 -7.54 1.76
N LEU A 93 7.32 -6.89 1.95
CA LEU A 93 8.20 -6.51 0.84
C LEU A 93 8.73 -7.74 0.08
N ARG A 94 9.23 -8.77 0.78
CA ARG A 94 9.72 -10.00 0.13
C ARG A 94 8.64 -10.74 -0.66
N LEU A 95 7.43 -10.85 -0.10
CA LEU A 95 6.29 -11.44 -0.79
C LEU A 95 5.93 -10.70 -2.09
N LEU A 96 6.10 -9.37 -2.08
CA LEU A 96 5.85 -8.55 -3.26
C LEU A 96 6.93 -8.73 -4.33
N VAL A 97 8.19 -8.86 -3.92
CA VAL A 97 9.33 -9.20 -4.80
C VAL A 97 9.06 -10.54 -5.48
N GLU A 98 8.81 -11.59 -4.70
CA GLU A 98 8.57 -12.94 -5.22
C GLU A 98 7.37 -13.00 -6.17
N TYR A 99 6.30 -12.29 -5.84
CA TYR A 99 5.15 -12.18 -6.73
C TYR A 99 5.50 -11.51 -8.06
N LYS A 100 6.30 -10.43 -8.04
CA LYS A 100 6.70 -9.72 -9.25
C LYS A 100 7.65 -10.55 -10.11
N ASP A 101 8.58 -11.28 -9.50
CA ASP A 101 9.43 -12.23 -10.21
C ASP A 101 8.60 -13.32 -10.89
N TYR A 102 7.60 -13.85 -10.17
CA TYR A 102 6.64 -14.78 -10.75
C TYR A 102 5.88 -14.16 -11.92
N GLU A 103 5.29 -12.97 -11.76
CA GLU A 103 4.50 -12.30 -12.79
C GLU A 103 5.33 -12.01 -14.05
N HIS A 104 6.55 -11.50 -13.89
CA HIS A 104 7.47 -11.26 -15.00
C HIS A 104 7.84 -12.56 -15.73
N GLY A 105 8.10 -13.64 -14.99
CA GLY A 105 8.43 -14.96 -15.53
C GLY A 105 7.29 -15.62 -16.30
N ILE A 106 6.04 -15.20 -16.07
CA ILE A 106 4.85 -15.70 -16.79
C ILE A 106 4.19 -14.64 -17.67
N SER A 107 4.85 -13.52 -17.95
CA SER A 107 4.28 -12.37 -18.68
C SER A 107 3.65 -12.70 -20.04
N GLN A 108 4.12 -13.76 -20.69
CA GLN A 108 3.61 -14.26 -21.99
C GLN A 108 2.54 -15.36 -21.86
N ARG A 109 2.24 -15.82 -20.64
CA ARG A 109 1.25 -16.87 -20.38
C ARG A 109 -0.09 -16.25 -20.03
N GLU A 110 -1.15 -16.84 -20.58
CA GLU A 110 -2.50 -16.47 -20.22
C GLU A 110 -2.92 -17.21 -18.95
N LEU A 111 -3.29 -16.45 -17.91
CA LEU A 111 -3.88 -16.98 -16.69
C LEU A 111 -5.39 -17.09 -16.87
N ASP A 112 -6.00 -18.08 -16.20
CA ASP A 112 -7.45 -18.14 -16.10
C ASP A 112 -7.99 -16.88 -15.36
N PRO A 113 -9.24 -16.49 -15.62
CA PRO A 113 -9.81 -15.25 -15.08
C PRO A 113 -9.79 -15.17 -13.54
N ASP A 114 -9.99 -16.29 -12.85
CA ASP A 114 -10.05 -16.33 -11.39
C ASP A 114 -8.66 -16.13 -10.79
N THR A 115 -7.64 -16.81 -11.33
CA THR A 115 -6.25 -16.61 -10.94
C THR A 115 -5.80 -15.18 -11.24
N LYS A 116 -6.14 -14.64 -12.41
CA LYS A 116 -5.82 -13.26 -12.80
C LYS A 116 -6.43 -12.23 -11.83
N ALA A 117 -7.68 -12.44 -11.44
CA ALA A 117 -8.35 -11.58 -10.46
C ALA A 117 -7.68 -11.69 -9.07
N LEU A 118 -7.31 -12.89 -8.65
CA LEU A 118 -6.67 -13.13 -7.35
C LEU A 118 -5.29 -12.48 -7.25
N VAL A 119 -4.43 -12.64 -8.28
CA VAL A 119 -3.09 -12.04 -8.26
C VAL A 119 -3.14 -10.52 -8.30
N SER A 120 -4.08 -9.95 -9.07
CA SER A 120 -4.28 -8.49 -9.09
C SER A 120 -4.75 -7.96 -7.73
N GLN A 121 -5.63 -8.69 -7.04
CA GLN A 121 -6.08 -8.35 -5.70
C GLN A 121 -4.95 -8.41 -4.66
N PHE A 122 -4.10 -9.44 -4.75
CA PHE A 122 -2.91 -9.53 -3.92
C PHE A 122 -1.96 -8.36 -4.15
N GLU A 123 -1.58 -8.13 -5.41
CA GLU A 123 -0.65 -7.07 -5.82
C GLU A 123 -1.11 -5.70 -5.30
N ARG A 124 -2.37 -5.35 -5.56
CA ARG A 124 -2.96 -4.07 -5.17
C ARG A 124 -3.06 -3.94 -3.65
N GLY A 125 -3.57 -4.97 -3.00
CA GLY A 125 -3.78 -4.95 -1.56
C GLY A 125 -2.48 -4.75 -0.79
N LEU A 126 -1.47 -5.56 -1.13
CA LEU A 126 -0.14 -5.50 -0.53
C LEU A 126 0.57 -4.20 -0.91
N GLY A 127 0.44 -3.80 -2.18
CA GLY A 127 1.05 -2.61 -2.73
C GLY A 127 0.60 -1.33 -2.04
N VAL A 128 -0.71 -1.15 -1.92
CA VAL A 128 -1.34 0.01 -1.26
C VAL A 128 -1.00 0.05 0.22
N MET A 129 -1.02 -1.11 0.88
CA MET A 129 -0.67 -1.20 2.29
C MET A 129 0.79 -0.79 2.55
N LEU A 130 1.75 -1.27 1.75
CA LEU A 130 3.16 -0.84 1.84
C LEU A 130 3.34 0.65 1.49
N LYS A 131 2.60 1.13 0.48
CA LYS A 131 2.59 2.56 0.09
C LYS A 131 2.22 3.44 1.28
N ASN A 132 1.23 3.01 2.04
CA ASN A 132 0.73 3.75 3.19
C ASN A 132 1.67 3.60 4.39
N ALA A 133 2.27 2.42 4.59
CA ALA A 133 3.29 2.20 5.62
C ALA A 133 4.48 3.15 5.47
N TRP A 134 5.05 3.26 4.27
CA TRP A 134 6.24 4.06 4.01
C TRP A 134 6.02 5.58 3.93
N LEU A 135 4.82 6.07 4.26
CA LEU A 135 4.63 7.49 4.59
C LEU A 135 5.12 7.80 6.01
N HIS A 136 5.23 6.77 6.86
CA HIS A 136 5.64 6.85 8.25
C HIS A 136 7.13 6.53 8.40
N VAL A 137 7.83 7.35 9.18
CA VAL A 137 9.28 7.21 9.40
C VAL A 137 9.60 5.92 10.14
N GLU A 138 8.74 5.51 11.07
CA GLU A 138 8.88 4.30 11.90
C GLU A 138 8.89 3.03 11.05
N ALA A 139 8.06 3.00 10.00
CA ALA A 139 8.05 1.91 9.03
C ALA A 139 9.36 1.91 8.22
N LEU A 140 9.80 3.06 7.72
CA LEU A 140 11.03 3.15 6.92
C LEU A 140 12.29 2.81 7.72
N GLN A 141 12.36 3.19 9.01
CA GLN A 141 13.49 2.87 9.89
C GLN A 141 13.70 1.36 10.09
N THR A 142 12.62 0.57 9.99
CA THR A 142 12.66 -0.89 10.13
C THR A 142 12.69 -1.61 8.78
N THR A 143 12.51 -0.89 7.67
CA THR A 143 12.49 -1.45 6.31
C THR A 143 13.89 -1.81 5.84
N ASP A 144 14.00 -2.92 5.12
CA ASP A 144 15.16 -3.25 4.30
C ASP A 144 15.23 -2.31 3.09
N LEU A 145 15.87 -1.15 3.27
CA LEU A 145 15.99 -0.12 2.24
C LEU A 145 16.73 -0.59 0.98
N PRO A 146 17.83 -1.37 1.07
CA PRO A 146 18.43 -2.01 -0.10
C PRO A 146 17.43 -2.82 -0.93
N LEU A 147 16.67 -3.72 -0.29
CA LEU A 147 15.69 -4.54 -1.00
C LEU A 147 14.58 -3.69 -1.62
N LEU A 148 14.10 -2.65 -0.93
CA LEU A 148 13.08 -1.75 -1.45
C LEU A 148 13.57 -1.01 -2.71
N LEU A 149 14.79 -0.46 -2.67
CA LEU A 149 15.34 0.29 -3.79
C LEU A 149 15.66 -0.61 -4.98
N GLU A 150 16.14 -1.84 -4.73
CA GLU A 150 16.31 -2.86 -5.75
C GLU A 150 14.98 -3.26 -6.38
N TYR A 151 13.95 -3.48 -5.56
CA TYR A 151 12.60 -3.80 -6.03
C TYR A 151 12.03 -2.68 -6.94
N ILE A 152 12.13 -1.42 -6.51
CA ILE A 152 11.68 -0.27 -7.30
C ILE A 152 12.44 -0.21 -8.63
N ALA A 153 13.77 -0.36 -8.60
CA ALA A 153 14.58 -0.35 -9.82
C ALA A 153 14.20 -1.50 -10.76
N GLY A 154 13.96 -2.69 -10.23
CA GLY A 154 13.54 -3.87 -10.99
C GLY A 154 12.18 -3.67 -11.69
N VAL A 155 11.19 -3.12 -10.98
CA VAL A 155 9.87 -2.82 -11.58
C VAL A 155 10.00 -1.77 -12.69
N LEU A 156 10.74 -0.68 -12.45
CA LEU A 156 10.93 0.37 -13.46
C LEU A 156 11.69 -0.13 -14.69
N THR A 157 12.74 -0.93 -14.48
CA THR A 157 13.52 -1.55 -15.55
C THR A 157 12.65 -2.48 -16.40
N PHE A 158 11.85 -3.35 -15.75
CA PHE A 158 10.93 -4.22 -16.46
C PHE A 158 9.91 -3.44 -17.30
N CYS A 159 9.38 -2.32 -16.78
CA CYS A 159 8.49 -1.46 -17.58
C CYS A 159 9.16 -0.93 -18.85
N GLU A 160 10.46 -0.68 -18.80
CA GLU A 160 11.21 -0.21 -19.97
C GLU A 160 11.50 -1.32 -20.98
N GLU A 161 11.81 -2.52 -20.49
CA GLU A 161 12.16 -3.69 -21.31
C GLU A 161 10.93 -4.34 -21.95
N GLU A 162 9.79 -4.35 -21.24
CA GLU A 162 8.55 -5.03 -21.65
C GLU A 162 7.36 -4.05 -21.78
N PRO A 163 7.44 -3.03 -22.68
CA PRO A 163 6.40 -2.00 -22.79
C PRO A 163 5.03 -2.56 -23.20
N VAL A 164 5.00 -3.63 -23.99
CA VAL A 164 3.76 -4.29 -24.44
C VAL A 164 3.01 -4.94 -23.27
N PHE A 165 3.74 -5.43 -22.27
CA PHE A 165 3.12 -5.96 -21.05
C PHE A 165 2.40 -4.84 -20.29
N VAL A 166 3.10 -3.71 -20.09
CA VAL A 166 2.56 -2.54 -19.37
C VAL A 166 1.32 -1.98 -20.06
N GLU A 167 1.31 -1.89 -21.40
CA GLU A 167 0.16 -1.38 -22.17
C GLU A 167 -1.10 -2.23 -22.03
N LYS A 168 -0.95 -3.54 -21.76
CA LYS A 168 -2.08 -4.48 -21.63
C LYS A 168 -2.55 -4.67 -20.18
N LYS A 169 -1.69 -4.34 -19.21
CA LYS A 169 -1.99 -4.52 -17.78
C LYS A 169 -2.96 -3.43 -17.31
N ASP A 170 -3.82 -3.79 -16.36
CA ASP A 170 -4.61 -2.79 -15.63
C ASP A 170 -3.74 -2.17 -14.54
N LEU A 171 -3.31 -0.94 -14.78
CA LEU A 171 -2.29 -0.27 -13.99
C LEU A 171 -2.84 0.38 -12.70
N VAL A 172 -4.15 0.39 -12.49
CA VAL A 172 -4.75 0.94 -11.26
C VAL A 172 -4.19 0.23 -10.04
N ASP A 173 -3.50 0.99 -9.17
CA ASP A 173 -2.86 0.52 -7.95
C ASP A 173 -1.93 -0.70 -8.18
N SER A 174 -1.40 -0.86 -9.39
CA SER A 174 -0.38 -1.85 -9.75
C SER A 174 1.00 -1.41 -9.30
N GLN A 175 1.97 -2.33 -9.28
CA GLN A 175 3.33 -1.99 -8.86
C GLN A 175 4.01 -1.01 -9.81
N GLU A 176 3.74 -1.12 -11.11
CA GLU A 176 4.26 -0.21 -12.13
C GLU A 176 3.90 1.26 -11.86
N THR A 177 2.76 1.50 -11.20
CA THR A 177 2.35 2.84 -10.78
C THR A 177 2.75 3.14 -9.33
N ILE A 178 2.60 2.17 -8.43
CA ILE A 178 2.76 2.37 -6.99
C ILE A 178 4.22 2.65 -6.59
N VAL A 179 5.22 2.11 -7.30
CA VAL A 179 6.64 2.30 -6.96
C VAL A 179 7.07 3.77 -6.95
N VAL A 180 6.39 4.64 -7.70
CA VAL A 180 6.61 6.10 -7.66
C VAL A 180 6.23 6.67 -6.28
N TYR A 181 5.16 6.16 -5.69
CA TYR A 181 4.74 6.56 -4.34
C TYR A 181 5.66 6.00 -3.26
N TYR A 182 6.27 4.83 -3.47
CA TYR A 182 7.30 4.30 -2.58
C TYR A 182 8.51 5.22 -2.54
N LEU A 183 9.02 5.64 -3.71
CA LEU A 183 10.10 6.62 -3.79
C LEU A 183 9.72 7.95 -3.13
N HIS A 184 8.50 8.44 -3.37
CA HIS A 184 8.03 9.66 -2.73
C HIS A 184 8.00 9.56 -1.20
N GLY A 185 7.47 8.46 -0.64
CA GLY A 185 7.44 8.25 0.82
C GLY A 185 8.83 8.20 1.43
N LEU A 186 9.73 7.45 0.79
CA LEU A 186 11.14 7.33 1.18
C LEU A 186 11.86 8.69 1.13
N LEU A 187 11.77 9.43 0.01
CA LEU A 187 12.43 10.72 -0.16
C LEU A 187 11.87 11.80 0.77
N LYS A 188 10.57 11.75 1.09
CA LYS A 188 9.95 12.67 2.06
C LYS A 188 10.56 12.52 3.46
N GLN A 189 11.04 11.33 3.81
CA GLN A 189 11.57 11.00 5.13
C GLN A 189 13.10 10.87 5.15
N LEU A 190 13.78 11.27 4.06
CA LEU A 190 15.21 11.01 3.83
C LEU A 190 16.11 11.49 4.98
N GLU A 191 15.83 12.70 5.50
CA GLU A 191 16.56 13.29 6.64
C GLU A 191 16.45 12.44 7.91
N HIS A 192 15.34 11.72 8.09
CA HIS A 192 15.05 10.94 9.28
C HIS A 192 15.49 9.47 9.20
N ILE A 193 15.80 8.98 7.99
CA ILE A 193 16.22 7.58 7.74
C ILE A 193 17.68 7.44 7.31
N SER A 194 18.43 8.56 7.38
CA SER A 194 19.86 8.69 7.05
C SER A 194 20.12 8.61 5.54
N GLU A 195 20.30 9.79 4.93
CA GLU A 195 20.54 9.98 3.49
C GLU A 195 21.71 9.15 2.94
N ASP A 196 22.77 9.02 3.73
CA ASP A 196 23.98 8.26 3.43
C ASP A 196 23.74 6.77 3.20
N ARG A 197 22.65 6.22 3.74
CA ARG A 197 22.25 4.82 3.51
C ARG A 197 21.45 4.64 2.22
N VAL A 198 20.80 5.70 1.73
CA VAL A 198 19.83 5.66 0.63
C VAL A 198 20.45 6.14 -0.67
N MET A 199 21.09 7.30 -0.66
CA MET A 199 21.57 7.97 -1.88
C MET A 199 22.61 7.17 -2.66
N PRO A 200 23.55 6.43 -2.04
CA PRO A 200 24.46 5.56 -2.78
C PRO A 200 23.72 4.53 -3.63
N LEU A 201 22.66 3.92 -3.10
CA LEU A 201 21.84 2.92 -3.80
C LEU A 201 21.01 3.56 -4.91
N VAL A 202 20.47 4.76 -4.67
CA VAL A 202 19.77 5.57 -5.68
C VAL A 202 20.66 5.86 -6.88
N LEU A 203 21.92 6.21 -6.63
CA LEU A 203 22.92 6.47 -7.67
C LEU A 203 23.33 5.18 -8.39
N GLU A 204 23.67 4.12 -7.64
CA GLU A 204 24.08 2.83 -8.19
C GLU A 204 23.04 2.26 -9.15
N LYS A 205 21.76 2.31 -8.76
CA LYS A 205 20.64 1.79 -9.55
C LYS A 205 20.09 2.79 -10.58
N GLN A 206 20.66 3.99 -10.66
CA GLN A 206 20.21 5.08 -11.55
C GLN A 206 18.69 5.36 -11.42
N LEU A 207 18.16 5.30 -10.20
CA LEU A 207 16.71 5.32 -9.96
C LEU A 207 16.01 6.56 -10.54
N PHE A 208 16.65 7.72 -10.48
CA PHE A 208 16.06 8.93 -11.07
C PHE A 208 16.01 8.92 -12.59
N ALA A 209 16.99 8.29 -13.26
CA ALA A 209 16.96 8.13 -14.71
C ALA A 209 15.81 7.21 -15.14
N LEU A 210 15.71 6.04 -14.47
CA LEU A 210 14.61 5.08 -14.67
C LEU A 210 13.24 5.74 -14.39
N LEU A 211 13.11 6.46 -13.28
CA LEU A 211 11.87 7.15 -12.93
C LEU A 211 11.49 8.20 -13.98
N THR A 212 12.46 9.01 -14.44
CA THR A 212 12.22 10.06 -15.45
C THR A 212 11.74 9.45 -16.76
N SER A 213 12.42 8.40 -17.22
CA SER A 213 12.05 7.66 -18.43
C SER A 213 10.66 7.01 -18.29
N HIS A 214 10.37 6.38 -17.15
CA HIS A 214 9.06 5.81 -16.86
C HIS A 214 7.95 6.86 -16.87
N ILE A 215 8.14 7.99 -16.17
CA ILE A 215 7.16 9.09 -16.16
C ILE A 215 6.98 9.65 -17.57
N GLN A 216 8.05 9.86 -18.33
CA GLN A 216 7.95 10.40 -19.70
C GLN A 216 7.10 9.50 -20.61
N ARG A 217 7.28 8.18 -20.52
CA ARG A 217 6.51 7.20 -21.32
C ARG A 217 5.07 7.06 -20.83
N HIS A 218 4.86 7.09 -19.51
CA HIS A 218 3.58 6.72 -18.89
C HIS A 218 2.87 7.88 -18.17
N TRP A 219 3.22 9.14 -18.46
CA TRP A 219 2.72 10.33 -17.74
C TRP A 219 1.20 10.41 -17.61
N LYS A 220 0.47 9.87 -18.59
CA LYS A 220 -1.00 9.82 -18.59
C LYS A 220 -1.55 9.07 -17.37
N LEU A 221 -0.86 8.03 -16.89
CA LEU A 221 -1.26 7.27 -15.71
C LEU A 221 -1.27 8.13 -14.44
N PHE A 222 -0.37 9.11 -14.37
CA PHE A 222 -0.23 10.01 -13.22
C PHE A 222 -1.11 11.26 -13.34
N SER A 223 -1.71 11.52 -14.50
CA SER A 223 -2.47 12.74 -14.78
C SER A 223 -3.92 12.73 -14.25
N VAL A 224 -4.42 11.60 -13.74
CA VAL A 224 -5.88 11.40 -13.47
C VAL A 224 -6.31 11.77 -12.03
N ARG A 225 -5.42 12.22 -11.14
CA ARG A 225 -5.83 12.62 -9.77
C ARG A 225 -5.22 13.93 -9.29
N ILE A 226 -5.70 15.04 -9.84
CA ILE A 226 -5.77 16.30 -9.09
C ILE A 226 -7.24 16.73 -9.08
N PRO A 227 -8.02 16.43 -8.02
CA PRO A 227 -9.20 17.22 -7.79
C PRO A 227 -8.70 18.63 -7.51
N LEU A 228 -8.96 19.55 -8.44
CA LEU A 228 -8.78 20.97 -8.22
C LEU A 228 -9.46 21.30 -6.88
N ARG A 229 -8.69 21.75 -5.88
CA ARG A 229 -9.27 22.38 -4.69
C ARG A 229 -10.20 23.47 -5.22
N GLN A 230 -11.51 23.29 -5.03
CA GLN A 230 -12.43 24.39 -5.23
C GLN A 230 -11.99 25.50 -4.26
N PRO A 231 -11.80 26.75 -4.73
CA PRO A 231 -11.53 27.86 -3.84
C PRO A 231 -12.69 27.99 -2.84
N PRO A 232 -12.42 28.41 -1.59
CA PRO A 232 -13.47 28.55 -0.59
C PRO A 232 -14.54 29.53 -1.10
N ASP A 233 -15.80 29.10 -1.07
CA ASP A 233 -16.96 29.91 -1.42
C ASP A 233 -16.91 31.22 -0.65
N ALA A 234 -16.68 32.31 -1.39
CA ALA A 234 -16.86 33.67 -0.92
C ALA A 234 -18.36 33.98 -0.84
N SER A 235 -19.05 33.39 0.14
CA SER A 235 -20.40 33.83 0.51
C SER A 235 -20.63 33.61 2.01
N VAL A 236 -20.08 34.51 2.80
CA VAL A 236 -20.66 34.87 4.10
C VAL A 236 -21.54 36.09 3.86
N PRO A 237 -22.88 35.98 3.85
CA PRO A 237 -23.72 37.12 4.12
C PRO A 237 -23.76 37.32 5.64
N THR A 238 -23.06 38.36 6.11
CA THR A 238 -23.34 38.96 7.41
C THR A 238 -24.81 39.33 7.51
N ARG A 239 -25.52 38.71 8.45
CA ARG A 239 -26.65 39.30 9.16
C ARG A 239 -26.63 38.86 10.61
#